data_AF-A0A2E2HEV1-F1
#
_entry.id   AF-A0A2E2HEV1-F1
#
_cell.length_a   1.000
_cell.length_b   1.000
_cell.length_c   1.000
_cell.angle_alpha   90.00
_cell.angle_beta   90.00
_cell.angle_gamma   90.00
#
_symmetry.space_group_name_H-M   'P 1'
#
loop_
_entity.id
_entity.type
_entity.pdbx_description
1 polymer ?
#
loop_
_entity_poly.entity_id
_entity_poly.type
_entity_poly.pdbx_seq_one_letter_code
_entity_poly.pdbx_strand_id
1 'polypeptide(L)'
;MEKIFEREAATQITDMVGYSLLTATMSPSDIRDFIIKYHRKLKALICNLESDVEFTPMAGDSSVSIYPLDENNPESITRPLHAAIRVAEASEAGELLPTRLGIYSGSILKAEFDEHTLSFGNTFAAAARLEQLCNYFRTQLLIDRKISESDPALTKYMVSVGKITPKNFIHPIHVYTVYKPGLHGCPNDISEDHLMEFISIKNQAMDYFSGHGLKGIECDFFQARNLLLKANNLYRKLTGLDDLPTKRILDYIDQFPSPDDDFHKCGMHITAASFSNSGIAGHSLPEKLLKAIGYDVYKYLHDDDEWKDLFQLEWRKPGEKIIEAGEEPDSIFYIESGSVMVKDENNEVIGNLGKGEVFGEMTFFSNSIKRNAHVIALTDLVVRKISGDNFRKYPELQRVFSDLTERRIRPPME
;
A
#
# COMPACT_ATOMS: atom_id res chain seq x y z
N MET A 1 37.10 29.20 2.12
CA MET A 1 36.28 28.56 1.08
C MET A 1 35.95 27.19 1.64
N GLU A 2 34.74 27.01 2.16
CA GLU A 2 34.31 25.71 2.71
C GLU A 2 34.46 24.66 1.61
N LYS A 3 35.11 23.53 1.91
CA LYS A 3 35.22 22.43 0.96
C LYS A 3 33.85 21.75 0.89
N ILE A 4 33.11 22.07 -0.16
CA ILE A 4 31.84 21.44 -0.47
C ILE A 4 32.14 20.21 -1.32
N PHE A 5 31.68 19.04 -0.86
CA PHE A 5 31.77 17.79 -1.59
C PHE A 5 30.37 17.26 -1.85
N GLU A 6 29.96 17.23 -3.11
CA GLU A 6 28.75 16.57 -3.56
C GLU A 6 29.10 15.16 -4.06
N ARG A 7 28.37 14.15 -3.61
CA ARG A 7 28.54 12.77 -4.04
C ARG A 7 27.22 12.01 -4.01
N GLU A 8 27.10 10.98 -4.84
CA GLU A 8 26.05 9.99 -4.72
C GLU A 8 26.30 9.10 -3.50
N ALA A 9 25.23 8.81 -2.75
CA ALA A 9 25.29 7.97 -1.57
C ALA A 9 23.95 7.26 -1.32
N ALA A 10 24.00 6.13 -0.64
CA ALA A 10 22.83 5.54 0.00
C ALA A 10 22.79 5.95 1.48
N THR A 11 21.63 6.42 1.93
CA THR A 11 21.37 6.65 3.35
C THR A 11 20.51 5.52 3.87
N GLN A 12 20.95 4.89 4.95
CA GLN A 12 20.18 3.90 5.70
C GLN A 12 19.81 4.47 7.06
N ILE A 13 18.53 4.40 7.40
CA ILE A 13 18.02 4.68 8.74
C ILE A 13 17.58 3.37 9.37
N THR A 14 17.92 3.19 10.63
CA THR A 14 17.48 2.05 11.44
C THR A 14 16.75 2.53 12.69
N ASP A 15 15.76 1.77 13.15
CA ASP A 15 15.04 2.05 14.41
C ASP A 15 14.65 0.77 15.12
N MET A 16 14.74 0.71 16.45
CA MET A 16 14.41 -0.50 17.21
C MET A 16 12.89 -0.61 17.38
N VAL A 17 12.36 -1.82 17.22
CA VAL A 17 10.95 -2.09 17.52
C VAL A 17 10.76 -2.16 19.03
N GLY A 18 9.86 -1.32 19.56
CA GLY A 18 9.43 -1.40 20.95
C GLY A 18 10.40 -0.83 21.97
N TYR A 19 11.34 0.03 21.57
CA TYR A 19 12.33 0.65 22.46
C TYR A 19 11.72 1.22 23.74
N SER A 20 10.68 2.06 23.63
CA SER A 20 10.04 2.68 24.79
C SER A 20 9.47 1.68 25.79
N LEU A 21 8.95 0.53 25.31
CA LEU A 21 8.44 -0.53 26.18
C LEU A 21 9.58 -1.28 26.86
N LEU A 22 10.65 -1.59 26.11
CA LEU A 22 11.83 -2.28 26.62
C LEU A 22 12.54 -1.48 27.71
N THR A 23 12.61 -0.16 27.57
CA THR A 23 13.32 0.71 28.52
C THR A 23 12.44 1.28 29.62
N ALA A 24 11.13 1.02 29.63
CA ALA A 24 10.16 1.68 30.52
C ALA A 24 10.49 1.55 32.01
N THR A 25 11.13 0.45 32.41
CA THR A 25 11.47 0.15 33.80
C THR A 25 12.97 0.18 34.08
N MET A 26 13.80 0.61 33.11
CA MET A 26 15.25 0.61 33.23
C MET A 26 15.75 1.89 33.92
N SER A 27 16.83 1.79 34.70
CA SER A 27 17.53 2.98 35.18
C SER A 27 18.31 3.66 34.03
N PRO A 28 18.68 4.95 34.15
CA PRO A 28 19.48 5.62 33.12
C PRO A 28 20.81 4.91 32.79
N SER A 29 21.45 4.27 33.78
CA SER A 29 22.67 3.47 33.55
C SER A 29 22.39 2.20 32.76
N ASP A 30 21.27 1.52 33.04
CA ASP A 30 20.87 0.33 32.30
C ASP A 30 20.52 0.67 30.86
N ILE A 31 19.80 1.77 30.62
CA ILE A 31 19.50 2.28 29.28
C ILE A 31 20.79 2.59 28.52
N ARG A 32 21.76 3.25 29.16
CA ARG A 32 23.07 3.54 28.56
C ARG A 32 23.75 2.26 28.10
N ASP A 33 23.89 1.28 29.00
CA ASP A 33 24.63 0.05 28.71
C ASP A 33 23.91 -0.81 27.65
N PHE A 34 22.58 -0.83 27.72
CA PHE A 34 21.70 -1.47 26.72
C PHE A 34 21.86 -0.85 25.33
N ILE A 35 21.75 0.48 25.21
CA ILE A 35 21.84 1.20 23.94
C ILE A 35 23.25 1.14 23.35
N ILE A 36 24.29 1.25 24.17
CA ILE A 36 25.68 1.10 23.71
C ILE A 36 25.91 -0.32 23.16
N LYS A 37 25.39 -1.36 23.84
CA LYS A 37 25.50 -2.74 23.37
C LYS A 37 24.78 -2.94 22.04
N TYR A 38 23.56 -2.41 21.91
CA TYR A 38 22.77 -2.47 20.69
C TYR A 38 23.49 -1.78 19.52
N HIS A 39 23.92 -0.52 19.68
CA HIS A 39 24.62 0.23 18.62
C HIS A 39 25.96 -0.40 18.24
N ARG A 40 26.69 -1.00 19.18
CA ARG A 40 27.92 -1.77 18.86
C ARG A 40 27.63 -2.96 17.95
N LYS A 41 26.56 -3.71 18.24
CA LYS A 41 26.17 -4.85 17.40
C LYS A 41 25.71 -4.39 16.02
N LEU A 42 24.89 -3.35 15.97
CA LEU A 42 24.42 -2.76 14.72
C LEU A 42 25.57 -2.26 13.86
N LYS A 43 26.53 -1.53 14.45
CA LYS A 43 27.74 -1.08 13.77
C LYS A 43 28.56 -2.24 13.21
N ALA A 44 28.68 -3.35 13.93
CA ALA A 44 29.43 -4.52 13.47
C ALA A 44 28.75 -5.24 12.28
N LEU A 45 27.43 -5.17 12.16
CA LEU A 45 26.69 -5.73 11.03
C LEU A 45 26.77 -4.84 9.78
N ILE A 46 26.81 -3.52 9.99
CA ILE A 46 26.83 -2.49 8.95
C ILE A 46 28.24 -2.25 8.42
N CYS A 47 29.18 -1.96 9.31
CA CYS A 47 30.56 -1.63 8.98
C CYS A 47 31.42 -2.91 8.99
N ASN A 48 31.93 -3.31 7.83
CA ASN A 48 33.02 -4.27 7.75
C ASN A 48 34.37 -3.53 7.92
N LEU A 49 35.44 -4.23 8.29
CA LEU A 49 36.75 -3.67 8.67
C LEU A 49 37.42 -2.76 7.61
N GLU A 50 36.94 -2.79 6.35
CA GLU A 50 37.50 -2.05 5.21
C GLU A 50 36.52 -1.06 4.56
N SER A 51 35.37 -0.78 5.18
CA SER A 51 34.33 0.04 4.54
C SER A 51 34.44 1.54 4.88
N ASP A 52 34.33 2.40 3.88
CA ASP A 52 34.16 3.87 3.97
C ASP A 52 32.75 4.30 4.42
N VAL A 53 32.02 3.37 5.04
CA VAL A 53 30.67 3.58 5.55
C VAL A 53 30.72 4.38 6.83
N GLU A 54 29.99 5.49 6.83
CA GLU A 54 29.84 6.32 8.01
C GLU A 54 28.66 5.80 8.82
N PHE A 55 28.88 5.48 10.09
CA PHE A 55 27.83 5.03 11.00
C PHE A 55 27.74 5.99 12.19
N THR A 56 26.56 6.58 12.36
CA THR A 56 26.28 7.57 13.40
C THR A 56 25.04 7.15 14.21
N PRO A 57 25.21 6.75 15.48
CA PRO A 57 24.09 6.61 16.41
C PRO A 57 23.37 7.95 16.59
N MET A 58 22.04 7.92 16.60
CA MET A 58 21.21 9.07 16.96
C MET A 58 20.81 9.00 18.43
N ALA A 59 20.13 10.04 18.94
CA ALA A 59 19.59 10.02 20.29
C ALA A 59 18.56 8.88 20.42
N GLY A 60 18.81 7.95 21.36
CA GLY A 60 17.97 6.77 21.56
C GLY A 60 18.47 5.55 20.78
N ASP A 61 17.54 4.88 20.11
CA ASP A 61 17.70 3.59 19.46
C ASP A 61 17.86 3.65 17.94
N SER A 62 17.72 4.83 17.35
CA SER A 62 17.89 5.01 15.91
C SER A 62 19.36 5.20 15.51
N SER A 63 19.70 4.88 14.26
CA SER A 63 21.02 5.17 13.68
C SER A 63 20.92 5.60 12.23
N VAL A 64 21.93 6.33 11.77
CA VAL A 64 22.10 6.70 10.36
C VAL A 64 23.39 6.08 9.85
N SER A 65 23.32 5.46 8.67
CA SER A 65 24.50 5.03 7.93
C SER A 65 24.53 5.66 6.55
N ILE A 66 25.70 6.18 6.14
CA ILE A 66 25.90 6.76 4.82
C ILE A 66 26.92 5.91 4.07
N TYR A 67 26.49 5.38 2.93
CA TYR A 67 27.31 4.57 2.03
C TYR A 67 27.65 5.41 0.81
N PRO A 68 28.92 5.79 0.60
CA PRO A 68 29.33 6.40 -0.66
C PRO A 68 29.06 5.43 -1.81
N LEU A 69 28.46 5.92 -2.89
CA LEU A 69 28.22 5.12 -4.10
C LEU A 69 29.20 5.57 -5.18
N ASP A 70 30.12 4.69 -5.55
CA ASP A 70 31.10 4.92 -6.61
C ASP A 70 30.84 3.92 -7.75
N GLU A 71 30.50 4.44 -8.92
CA GLU A 71 30.23 3.64 -10.12
C GLU A 71 31.46 2.81 -10.56
N ASN A 72 32.68 3.23 -10.16
CA ASN A 72 33.91 2.50 -10.43
C ASN A 72 34.21 1.42 -9.39
N ASN A 73 33.43 1.35 -8.31
CA ASN A 73 33.58 0.36 -7.24
C ASN A 73 32.27 -0.42 -7.04
N PRO A 74 32.08 -1.55 -7.75
CA PRO A 74 30.87 -2.38 -7.64
C PRO A 74 30.53 -2.82 -6.21
N GLU A 75 31.54 -3.01 -5.36
CA GLU A 75 31.32 -3.36 -3.95
C GLU A 75 30.60 -2.22 -3.21
N SER A 76 30.98 -0.97 -3.48
CA SER A 76 30.33 0.21 -2.88
C SER A 76 28.84 0.30 -3.22
N ILE A 77 28.46 -0.13 -4.42
CA ILE A 77 27.08 -0.08 -4.94
C ILE A 77 26.20 -1.14 -4.27
N THR A 78 26.74 -2.34 -4.04
CA THR A 78 26.01 -3.48 -3.46
C THR A 78 26.00 -3.47 -1.93
N ARG A 79 27.01 -2.85 -1.30
CA ARG A 79 27.20 -2.82 0.16
C ARG A 79 25.97 -2.40 0.97
N PRO A 80 25.19 -1.36 0.61
CA PRO A 80 24.02 -0.95 1.39
C PRO A 80 22.98 -2.07 1.48
N LEU A 81 22.69 -2.74 0.36
CA LEU A 81 21.73 -3.85 0.30
C LEU A 81 22.20 -5.03 1.16
N HIS A 82 23.47 -5.42 1.02
CA HIS A 82 24.05 -6.52 1.78
C HIS A 82 24.07 -6.25 3.29
N ALA A 83 24.44 -5.03 3.70
CA ALA A 83 24.42 -4.63 5.10
C ALA A 83 23.01 -4.69 5.69
N ALA A 84 22.00 -4.20 4.96
CA ALA A 84 20.63 -4.24 5.41
C ALA A 84 20.07 -5.66 5.53
N ILE A 85 20.40 -6.56 4.58
CA ILE A 85 20.03 -7.98 4.68
C ILE A 85 20.69 -8.63 5.89
N ARG A 86 21.99 -8.38 6.15
CA ARG A 86 22.65 -8.89 7.36
C ARG A 86 21.99 -8.43 8.66
N VAL A 87 21.58 -7.17 8.72
CA VAL A 87 20.86 -6.63 9.90
C VAL A 87 19.50 -7.33 10.05
N ALA A 88 18.76 -7.51 8.95
CA ALA A 88 17.48 -8.18 8.98
C ALA A 88 17.59 -9.66 9.39
N GLU A 89 18.52 -10.41 8.79
CA GLU A 89 18.82 -11.79 9.17
C GLU A 89 19.25 -11.91 10.64
N ALA A 90 20.08 -10.99 11.14
CA ALA A 90 20.47 -10.98 12.55
C ALA A 90 19.30 -10.71 13.50
N SER A 91 18.34 -9.87 13.11
CA SER A 91 17.12 -9.68 13.92
C SER A 91 16.24 -10.92 13.94
N GLU A 92 16.01 -11.56 12.80
CA GLU A 92 15.21 -12.79 12.69
C GLU A 92 15.86 -13.95 13.45
N ALA A 93 17.19 -14.03 13.46
CA ALA A 93 17.95 -14.99 14.25
C ALA A 93 17.96 -14.71 15.77
N GLY A 94 17.36 -13.60 16.22
CA GLY A 94 17.37 -13.16 17.62
C GLY A 94 18.75 -12.69 18.11
N GLU A 95 19.68 -12.49 17.18
CA GLU A 95 21.01 -11.97 17.45
C GLU A 95 20.96 -10.46 17.69
N LEU A 96 20.21 -9.73 16.88
CA LEU A 96 19.89 -8.32 17.08
C LEU A 96 18.45 -8.19 17.57
N LEU A 97 18.16 -7.14 18.33
CA LEU A 97 16.76 -6.82 18.60
C LEU A 97 16.04 -6.54 17.27
N PRO A 98 14.71 -6.72 17.19
CA PRO A 98 13.98 -6.40 15.97
C PRO A 98 14.20 -4.93 15.60
N THR A 99 14.76 -4.70 14.42
CA THR A 99 15.20 -3.37 13.96
C THR A 99 14.62 -3.12 12.57
N ARG A 100 13.88 -2.04 12.38
CA ARG A 100 13.35 -1.65 11.06
C ARG A 100 14.41 -0.86 10.30
N LEU A 101 14.37 -0.93 8.96
CA LEU A 101 15.37 -0.35 8.08
C LEU A 101 14.71 0.34 6.88
N GLY A 102 15.13 1.58 6.62
CA GLY A 102 14.81 2.30 5.39
C GLY A 102 16.08 2.69 4.66
N ILE A 103 16.18 2.38 3.37
CA ILE A 103 17.32 2.76 2.53
C ILE A 103 16.85 3.57 1.34
N TYR A 104 17.50 4.72 1.13
CA TYR A 104 17.25 5.57 -0.03
C TYR A 104 18.57 6.13 -0.58
N SER A 105 18.71 6.12 -1.91
CA SER A 105 19.89 6.63 -2.60
C SER A 105 19.66 7.96 -3.30
N GLY A 106 20.70 8.77 -3.38
CA GLY A 106 20.71 10.03 -4.09
C GLY A 106 21.89 10.91 -3.69
N SER A 107 21.85 12.16 -4.11
CA SER A 107 22.96 13.10 -3.91
C SER A 107 22.97 13.63 -2.47
N ILE A 108 24.16 13.63 -1.87
CA ILE A 108 24.44 14.21 -0.56
C ILE A 108 25.54 15.26 -0.73
N LEU A 109 25.33 16.41 -0.10
CA LEU A 109 26.32 17.46 0.03
C LEU A 109 26.93 17.41 1.41
N LYS A 110 28.26 17.47 1.48
CA LYS A 110 29.01 17.59 2.73
C LYS A 110 29.64 18.96 2.87
N ALA A 111 29.54 19.52 4.06
CA ALA A 111 30.21 20.75 4.43
C ALA A 111 30.84 20.62 5.83
N GLU A 112 31.96 21.29 6.02
CA GLU A 112 32.61 21.44 7.33
C GLU A 112 31.85 22.49 8.15
N PHE A 113 31.50 22.16 9.39
CA PHE A 113 30.94 23.06 10.39
C PHE A 113 31.77 22.91 11.66
N ASP A 114 32.64 23.89 11.92
CA ASP A 114 33.69 23.83 12.94
C ASP A 114 34.54 22.55 12.81
N GLU A 115 34.57 21.69 13.84
CA GLU A 115 35.30 20.41 13.85
C GLU A 115 34.48 19.23 13.28
N HIS A 116 33.25 19.49 12.82
CA HIS A 116 32.33 18.46 12.37
C HIS A 116 32.10 18.51 10.86
N THR A 117 31.89 17.34 10.25
CA THR A 117 31.38 17.27 8.88
C THR A 117 29.88 17.01 8.92
N LEU A 118 29.11 17.96 8.41
CA LEU A 118 27.66 17.83 8.27
C LEU A 118 27.33 17.29 6.88
N SER A 119 26.31 16.44 6.82
CA SER A 119 25.79 15.88 5.57
C SER A 119 24.37 16.37 5.35
N PHE A 120 24.10 16.85 4.13
CA PHE A 120 22.84 17.47 3.73
C PHE A 120 22.29 16.75 2.51
N GLY A 121 20.99 16.50 2.49
CA GLY A 121 20.32 15.88 1.36
C GLY A 121 18.91 15.44 1.72
N ASN A 122 18.06 15.27 0.71
CA ASN A 122 16.72 14.72 0.91
C ASN A 122 16.76 13.20 1.20
N THR A 123 17.90 12.55 0.98
CA THR A 123 18.10 11.11 1.22
C THR A 123 17.84 10.71 2.67
N PHE A 124 18.19 11.56 3.64
CA PHE A 124 17.91 11.33 5.07
C PHE A 124 16.42 11.28 5.37
N ALA A 125 15.66 12.26 4.87
CA ALA A 125 14.21 12.30 5.06
C ALA A 125 13.52 11.13 4.35
N ALA A 126 14.00 10.75 3.16
CA ALA A 126 13.45 9.64 2.40
C ALA A 126 13.69 8.29 3.09
N ALA A 127 14.93 8.04 3.51
CA ALA A 127 15.31 6.82 4.22
C ALA A 127 14.57 6.70 5.57
N ALA A 128 14.47 7.79 6.34
CA ALA A 128 13.71 7.79 7.60
C ALA A 128 12.23 7.48 7.37
N ARG A 129 11.69 7.92 6.24
CA ARG A 129 10.30 7.67 5.90
C ARG A 129 10.05 6.24 5.42
N LEU A 130 10.98 5.66 4.66
CA LEU A 130 10.94 4.24 4.32
C LEU A 130 11.05 3.36 5.57
N GLU A 131 11.89 3.73 6.53
CA GLU A 131 11.95 3.06 7.83
C GLU A 131 10.56 3.11 8.52
N GLN A 132 9.92 4.28 8.60
CA GLN A 132 8.62 4.40 9.25
C GLN A 132 7.53 3.55 8.57
N LEU A 133 7.61 3.44 7.24
CA LEU A 133 6.67 2.66 6.44
C LEU A 133 6.81 1.15 6.64
N CYS A 134 7.95 0.67 7.15
CA CYS A 134 8.11 -0.71 7.59
C CYS A 134 7.00 -1.09 8.58
N ASN A 135 6.60 -0.17 9.47
CA ASN A 135 5.50 -0.41 10.40
C ASN A 135 4.16 -0.59 9.69
N TYR A 136 3.86 0.21 8.66
CA TYR A 136 2.61 0.16 7.90
C TYR A 136 2.48 -1.13 7.08
N PHE A 137 3.54 -1.46 6.34
CA PHE A 137 3.61 -2.67 5.51
C PHE A 137 3.96 -3.94 6.29
N ARG A 138 4.33 -3.80 7.57
CA ARG A 138 4.77 -4.89 8.46
C ARG A 138 5.95 -5.67 7.87
N THR A 139 6.87 -4.95 7.25
CA THR A 139 8.16 -5.46 6.79
C THR A 139 9.26 -4.98 7.73
N GLN A 140 10.42 -5.61 7.68
CA GLN A 140 11.58 -5.12 8.42
C GLN A 140 12.41 -4.12 7.61
N LEU A 141 12.40 -4.25 6.28
CA LEU A 141 13.29 -3.51 5.38
C LEU A 141 12.51 -2.96 4.20
N LEU A 142 12.66 -1.66 3.93
CA LEU A 142 12.17 -1.01 2.72
C LEU A 142 13.30 -0.24 2.04
N ILE A 143 13.42 -0.43 0.73
CA ILE A 143 14.54 0.01 -0.09
C ILE A 143 13.99 0.74 -1.31
N ASP A 144 14.69 1.78 -1.76
CA ASP A 144 14.40 2.40 -3.05
C ASP A 144 14.77 1.49 -4.25
N ARG A 145 14.33 1.90 -5.45
CA ARG A 145 14.58 1.13 -6.67
C ARG A 145 16.07 0.93 -6.96
N LYS A 146 16.87 2.00 -6.91
CA LYS A 146 18.28 1.97 -7.32
C LYS A 146 19.09 1.00 -6.46
N ILE A 147 18.84 0.94 -5.15
CA ILE A 147 19.52 -0.02 -4.28
C ILE A 147 18.94 -1.44 -4.44
N SER A 148 17.64 -1.61 -4.70
CA SER A 148 17.07 -2.94 -4.95
C SER A 148 17.63 -3.62 -6.21
N GLU A 149 18.03 -2.83 -7.21
CA GLU A 149 18.59 -3.30 -8.48
C GLU A 149 20.14 -3.37 -8.44
N SER A 150 20.76 -3.07 -7.30
CA SER A 150 22.23 -2.98 -7.17
C SER A 150 22.97 -4.30 -7.32
N ASP A 151 22.37 -5.42 -6.90
CA ASP A 151 22.96 -6.75 -6.97
C ASP A 151 22.08 -7.72 -7.77
N PRO A 152 22.50 -8.10 -8.99
CA PRO A 152 21.79 -9.08 -9.82
C PRO A 152 21.57 -10.43 -9.14
N ALA A 153 22.46 -10.87 -8.23
CA ALA A 153 22.32 -12.14 -7.52
C ALA A 153 21.16 -12.14 -6.52
N LEU A 154 20.79 -10.96 -6.02
CA LEU A 154 19.71 -10.77 -5.06
C LEU A 154 18.40 -10.31 -5.71
N THR A 155 18.43 -9.86 -6.97
CA THR A 155 17.23 -9.37 -7.69
C THR A 155 16.10 -10.39 -7.69
N LYS A 156 16.39 -11.70 -7.75
CA LYS A 156 15.37 -12.76 -7.69
C LYS A 156 14.55 -12.76 -6.39
N TYR A 157 15.12 -12.25 -5.29
CA TYR A 157 14.45 -12.12 -3.99
C TYR A 157 13.76 -10.76 -3.79
N MET A 158 13.91 -9.83 -4.74
CA MET A 158 13.34 -8.48 -4.62
C MET A 158 11.85 -8.49 -4.92
N VAL A 159 11.10 -7.84 -4.03
CA VAL A 159 9.65 -7.72 -4.13
C VAL A 159 9.27 -6.25 -4.12
N SER A 160 8.58 -5.82 -5.16
CA SER A 160 7.93 -4.51 -5.20
C SER A 160 6.81 -4.47 -4.15
N VAL A 161 6.84 -3.45 -3.32
CA VAL A 161 5.84 -3.22 -2.25
C VAL A 161 4.82 -2.19 -2.70
N GLY A 162 5.25 -1.15 -3.42
CA GLY A 162 4.37 -0.08 -3.84
C GLY A 162 5.10 1.08 -4.49
N LYS A 163 4.32 1.93 -5.14
CA LYS A 163 4.72 3.27 -5.56
C LYS A 163 4.04 4.26 -4.63
N ILE A 164 4.80 5.05 -3.90
CA ILE A 164 4.27 5.94 -2.86
C ILE A 164 4.95 7.30 -2.93
N THR A 165 4.20 8.38 -2.74
CA THR A 165 4.78 9.70 -2.47
C THR A 165 4.60 9.99 -1.00
N PRO A 166 5.68 9.90 -0.19
CA PRO A 166 5.54 10.24 1.20
C PRO A 166 5.21 11.72 1.41
N LYS A 167 4.59 12.07 2.55
CA LYS A 167 4.30 13.47 2.88
C LYS A 167 5.54 14.33 2.72
N ASN A 168 5.41 15.47 2.04
CA ASN A 168 6.47 16.44 1.73
C ASN A 168 7.48 15.99 0.66
N PHE A 169 7.20 14.92 -0.08
CA PHE A 169 7.91 14.59 -1.32
C PHE A 169 7.11 15.07 -2.52
N ILE A 170 7.81 15.50 -3.57
CA ILE A 170 7.20 15.97 -4.84
C ILE A 170 7.22 14.89 -5.94
N HIS A 171 7.80 13.72 -5.64
CA HIS A 171 7.96 12.61 -6.56
C HIS A 171 7.79 11.28 -5.82
N PRO A 172 7.25 10.25 -6.50
CA PRO A 172 6.98 8.96 -5.91
C PRO A 172 8.25 8.13 -5.81
N ILE A 173 8.33 7.33 -4.76
CA ILE A 173 9.35 6.33 -4.52
C ILE A 173 8.75 4.98 -4.88
N HIS A 174 9.42 4.24 -5.77
CA HIS A 174 9.17 2.81 -5.94
C HIS A 174 9.90 2.07 -4.83
N VAL A 175 9.13 1.41 -3.99
CA VAL A 175 9.61 0.78 -2.77
C VAL A 175 9.66 -0.72 -2.95
N TYR A 176 10.78 -1.29 -2.53
CA TYR A 176 11.07 -2.71 -2.60
C TYR A 176 11.41 -3.25 -1.22
N THR A 177 11.30 -4.56 -1.08
CA THR A 177 11.72 -5.33 0.08
C THR A 177 12.26 -6.69 -0.38
N VAL A 178 12.69 -7.54 0.55
CA VAL A 178 13.39 -8.79 0.24
C VAL A 178 12.62 -9.98 0.79
N TYR A 179 12.28 -10.95 -0.04
CA TYR A 179 11.70 -12.22 0.43
C TYR A 179 12.70 -13.33 0.20
N LYS A 180 13.26 -13.87 1.28
CA LYS A 180 14.30 -14.90 1.30
C LYS A 180 14.00 -15.90 2.43
N PRO A 181 14.42 -17.18 2.35
CA PRO A 181 14.33 -18.08 3.49
C PRO A 181 14.90 -17.45 4.78
N GLY A 182 14.14 -17.51 5.87
CA GLY A 182 14.51 -16.94 7.16
C GLY A 182 14.19 -15.45 7.35
N LEU A 183 13.55 -14.79 6.38
CA LEU A 183 13.29 -13.35 6.41
C LEU A 183 11.81 -13.03 6.18
N HIS A 184 11.26 -12.02 6.87
CA HIS A 184 9.87 -11.56 6.72
C HIS A 184 8.83 -12.67 6.95
N GLY A 185 9.09 -13.56 7.91
CA GLY A 185 8.21 -14.68 8.22
C GLY A 185 8.28 -15.85 7.22
N CYS A 186 9.21 -15.83 6.26
CA CYS A 186 9.51 -16.99 5.44
C CYS A 186 10.29 -18.03 6.26
N PRO A 187 9.80 -19.29 6.37
CA PRO A 187 10.56 -20.36 7.02
C PRO A 187 11.93 -20.57 6.37
N ASN A 188 12.91 -21.04 7.14
CA ASN A 188 14.25 -21.34 6.62
C ASN A 188 14.27 -22.48 5.59
N ASP A 189 13.29 -23.38 5.66
CA ASP A 189 13.11 -24.55 4.80
C ASP A 189 12.08 -24.33 3.68
N ILE A 190 11.64 -23.08 3.47
CA ILE A 190 10.71 -22.74 2.39
C ILE A 190 11.28 -23.15 1.02
N SER A 191 10.43 -23.73 0.18
CA SER A 191 10.81 -24.05 -1.21
C SER A 191 11.15 -22.77 -1.96
N GLU A 192 12.42 -22.65 -2.39
CA GLU A 192 12.89 -21.49 -3.13
C GLU A 192 12.12 -21.32 -4.45
N ASP A 193 11.83 -22.41 -5.17
CA ASP A 193 11.07 -22.36 -6.42
C ASP A 193 9.65 -21.79 -6.23
N HIS A 194 8.94 -22.22 -5.18
CA HIS A 194 7.61 -21.70 -4.89
C HIS A 194 7.65 -20.26 -4.37
N LEU A 195 8.70 -19.90 -3.61
CA LEU A 195 8.92 -18.52 -3.18
C LEU A 195 9.14 -17.62 -4.40
N MET A 196 9.93 -18.06 -5.38
CA MET A 196 10.15 -17.34 -6.64
C MET A 196 8.86 -17.20 -7.46
N GLU A 197 8.00 -18.21 -7.48
CA GLU A 197 6.67 -18.11 -8.11
C GLU A 197 5.82 -17.01 -7.45
N PHE A 198 5.79 -16.97 -6.11
CA PHE A 198 5.11 -15.90 -5.37
C PHE A 198 5.67 -14.52 -5.72
N ILE A 199 6.98 -14.37 -5.69
CA ILE A 199 7.67 -13.10 -5.99
C ILE A 199 7.34 -12.65 -7.41
N SER A 200 7.37 -13.57 -8.39
CA SER A 200 7.06 -13.28 -9.78
C SER A 200 5.62 -12.77 -9.95
N ILE A 201 4.63 -13.47 -9.38
CA ILE A 201 3.22 -13.08 -9.45
C ILE A 201 3.00 -11.73 -8.76
N LYS A 202 3.61 -11.53 -7.58
CA LYS A 202 3.49 -10.28 -6.82
C LYS A 202 4.08 -9.11 -7.59
N ASN A 203 5.29 -9.25 -8.14
CA ASN A 203 5.92 -8.20 -8.95
C ASN A 203 5.13 -7.89 -10.22
N GLN A 204 4.56 -8.90 -10.89
CA GLN A 204 3.66 -8.68 -12.02
C GLN A 204 2.40 -7.92 -11.60
N ALA A 205 1.84 -8.24 -10.44
CA ALA A 205 0.70 -7.50 -9.89
C ALA A 205 1.06 -6.03 -9.63
N MET A 206 2.27 -5.77 -9.13
CA MET A 206 2.76 -4.41 -8.88
C MET A 206 3.09 -3.63 -10.14
N ASP A 207 3.46 -4.30 -11.24
CA ASP A 207 3.58 -3.68 -12.56
C ASP A 207 2.22 -3.14 -13.03
N TYR A 208 1.13 -3.91 -12.86
CA TYR A 208 -0.23 -3.44 -13.14
C TYR A 208 -0.70 -2.38 -12.14
N PHE A 209 -0.34 -2.51 -10.86
CA PHE A 209 -0.74 -1.52 -9.86
C PHE A 209 -0.09 -0.16 -10.10
N SER A 210 1.21 -0.14 -10.42
CA SER A 210 1.97 1.12 -10.53
C SER A 210 2.03 1.68 -11.96
N GLY A 211 1.72 0.83 -12.96
CA GLY A 211 2.14 0.99 -14.35
C GLY A 211 3.64 0.75 -14.52
N HIS A 212 4.03 0.20 -15.68
CA HIS A 212 5.43 0.00 -16.03
C HIS A 212 5.71 0.38 -17.49
N GLY A 213 6.13 1.63 -17.69
CA GLY A 213 6.34 2.21 -19.02
C GLY A 213 7.36 1.47 -19.89
N LEU A 214 8.43 0.93 -19.30
CA LEU A 214 9.44 0.17 -20.05
C LEU A 214 8.91 -1.16 -20.62
N LYS A 215 7.89 -1.75 -19.99
CA LYS A 215 7.19 -2.95 -20.50
C LYS A 215 5.91 -2.61 -21.26
N GLY A 216 5.55 -1.33 -21.42
CA GLY A 216 4.27 -0.92 -22.00
C GLY A 216 3.06 -1.35 -21.18
N ILE A 217 3.21 -1.55 -19.87
CA ILE A 217 2.12 -1.95 -18.98
C ILE A 217 1.46 -0.70 -18.42
N GLU A 218 0.18 -0.52 -18.70
CA GLU A 218 -0.64 0.53 -18.09
C GLU A 218 -1.14 0.15 -16.70
N CYS A 219 -1.56 1.16 -15.95
CA CYS A 219 -2.16 0.93 -14.64
C CYS A 219 -3.51 0.23 -14.79
N ASP A 220 -3.66 -0.95 -14.18
CA ASP A 220 -4.89 -1.73 -14.20
C ASP A 220 -5.12 -2.36 -12.81
N PHE A 221 -5.94 -1.71 -11.99
CA PHE A 221 -6.23 -2.16 -10.63
C PHE A 221 -7.00 -3.48 -10.60
N PHE A 222 -7.79 -3.81 -11.63
CA PHE A 222 -8.49 -5.09 -11.70
C PHE A 222 -7.50 -6.23 -11.88
N GLN A 223 -6.57 -6.11 -12.83
CA GLN A 223 -5.52 -7.11 -13.04
C GLN A 223 -4.58 -7.20 -11.84
N ALA A 224 -4.17 -6.04 -11.29
CA ALA A 224 -3.36 -5.99 -10.08
C ALA A 224 -4.03 -6.74 -8.92
N ARG A 225 -5.30 -6.45 -8.65
CA ARG A 225 -6.07 -7.09 -7.57
C ARG A 225 -6.14 -8.60 -7.71
N ASN A 226 -6.44 -9.09 -8.91
CA ASN A 226 -6.54 -10.53 -9.18
C ASN A 226 -5.20 -11.25 -8.95
N LEU A 227 -4.09 -10.66 -9.42
CA LEU A 227 -2.76 -11.22 -9.22
C LEU A 227 -2.31 -11.11 -7.76
N LEU A 228 -2.64 -10.02 -7.05
CA LEU A 228 -2.37 -9.86 -5.62
C LEU A 228 -3.12 -10.91 -4.78
N LEU A 229 -4.39 -11.18 -5.07
CA LEU A 229 -5.15 -12.25 -4.40
C LEU A 229 -4.50 -13.62 -4.65
N LYS A 230 -4.05 -13.89 -5.88
CA LYS A 230 -3.31 -15.11 -6.21
C LYS A 230 -2.00 -15.20 -5.44
N ALA A 231 -1.20 -14.12 -5.41
CA ALA A 231 0.06 -14.05 -4.69
C ALA A 231 -0.15 -14.27 -3.18
N ASN A 232 -1.12 -13.60 -2.55
CA ASN A 232 -1.40 -13.78 -1.13
C ASN A 232 -1.84 -15.21 -0.80
N ASN A 233 -2.66 -15.84 -1.65
CA ASN A 233 -3.07 -17.23 -1.47
C ASN A 233 -1.88 -18.19 -1.59
N LEU A 234 -0.95 -17.94 -2.51
CA LEU A 234 0.27 -18.73 -2.62
C LEU A 234 1.16 -18.54 -1.39
N TYR A 235 1.39 -17.29 -0.96
CA TYR A 235 2.16 -16.99 0.25
C TYR A 235 1.58 -17.69 1.47
N ARG A 236 0.26 -17.61 1.67
CA ARG A 236 -0.43 -18.27 2.78
C ARG A 236 -0.29 -19.79 2.76
N LYS A 237 -0.27 -20.42 1.57
CA LYS A 237 0.01 -21.86 1.47
C LYS A 237 1.45 -22.19 1.84
N LEU A 238 2.40 -21.29 1.57
CA LEU A 238 3.82 -21.50 1.85
C LEU A 238 4.19 -21.23 3.32
N THR A 239 3.57 -20.24 3.95
CA THR A 239 3.98 -19.75 5.28
C THR A 239 2.92 -19.94 6.37
N GLY A 240 1.68 -20.21 6.00
CA GLY A 240 0.53 -20.21 6.91
C GLY A 240 0.02 -18.82 7.29
N LEU A 241 0.64 -17.75 6.77
CA LEU A 241 0.34 -16.36 7.12
C LEU A 241 -0.07 -15.55 5.89
N ASP A 242 -0.75 -14.42 6.11
CA ASP A 242 -0.99 -13.45 5.04
C ASP A 242 0.24 -12.60 4.75
N ASP A 243 0.43 -12.27 3.47
CA ASP A 243 1.42 -11.29 3.05
C ASP A 243 0.85 -9.89 3.32
N LEU A 244 1.25 -9.30 4.45
CA LEU A 244 0.73 -8.02 4.90
C LEU A 244 0.98 -6.87 3.90
N PRO A 245 2.13 -6.78 3.21
CA PRO A 245 2.31 -5.79 2.14
C PRO A 245 1.25 -5.91 1.03
N THR A 246 1.00 -7.12 0.54
CA THR A 246 -0.05 -7.39 -0.47
C THR A 246 -1.44 -7.06 0.09
N LYS A 247 -1.73 -7.39 1.35
CA LYS A 247 -2.98 -6.98 1.99
C LYS A 247 -3.17 -5.47 1.99
N ARG A 248 -2.12 -4.68 2.28
CA ARG A 248 -2.21 -3.21 2.23
C ARG A 248 -2.54 -2.68 0.84
N ILE A 249 -1.99 -3.28 -0.20
CA ILE A 249 -2.32 -2.88 -1.57
C ILE A 249 -3.74 -3.31 -1.94
N LEU A 250 -4.18 -4.50 -1.52
CA LEU A 250 -5.56 -4.94 -1.69
C LEU A 250 -6.56 -4.01 -0.96
N ASP A 251 -6.28 -3.64 0.29
CA ASP A 251 -7.09 -2.70 1.07
C ASP A 251 -7.19 -1.35 0.34
N TYR A 252 -6.07 -0.86 -0.22
CA TYR A 252 -6.05 0.38 -0.99
C TYR A 252 -6.88 0.27 -2.28
N ILE A 253 -6.75 -0.80 -3.06
CA ILE A 253 -7.57 -1.02 -4.26
C ILE A 253 -9.04 -1.15 -3.87
N ASP A 254 -9.35 -1.83 -2.77
CA ASP A 254 -10.72 -1.98 -2.32
C ASP A 254 -11.31 -0.62 -1.88
N GLN A 255 -10.49 0.33 -1.40
CA GLN A 255 -10.92 1.70 -1.10
C GLN A 255 -10.98 2.61 -2.35
N PHE A 256 -10.03 2.45 -3.26
CA PHE A 256 -9.86 3.22 -4.49
C PHE A 256 -9.73 2.26 -5.68
N PRO A 257 -10.82 1.69 -6.20
CA PRO A 257 -10.76 0.59 -7.17
C PRO A 257 -10.50 1.02 -8.61
N SER A 258 -10.16 2.30 -8.79
CA SER A 258 -9.61 2.86 -10.02
C SER A 258 -8.55 3.89 -9.64
N PRO A 259 -7.44 4.01 -10.40
CA PRO A 259 -6.46 5.05 -10.17
C PRO A 259 -7.12 6.42 -10.33
N ASP A 260 -6.82 7.33 -9.42
CA ASP A 260 -7.21 8.74 -9.55
C ASP A 260 -6.25 9.49 -10.50
N ASP A 261 -6.61 10.74 -10.83
CA ASP A 261 -5.89 11.53 -11.83
C ASP A 261 -4.42 11.79 -11.46
N ASP A 262 -4.10 11.84 -10.16
CA ASP A 262 -2.75 12.05 -9.66
C ASP A 262 -2.01 10.77 -9.27
N PHE A 263 -2.65 9.59 -9.27
CA PHE A 263 -2.01 8.31 -8.95
C PHE A 263 -0.73 8.07 -9.76
N HIS A 264 -0.71 8.43 -11.05
CA HIS A 264 0.49 8.28 -11.87
C HIS A 264 1.66 9.15 -11.36
N LYS A 265 1.38 10.31 -10.76
CA LYS A 265 2.38 11.22 -10.20
C LYS A 265 2.69 10.91 -8.74
N CYS A 266 1.70 10.51 -7.96
CA CYS A 266 1.78 10.41 -6.50
C CYS A 266 1.88 8.97 -5.98
N GLY A 267 1.53 7.98 -6.80
CA GLY A 267 1.33 6.62 -6.35
C GLY A 267 0.23 6.53 -5.28
N MET A 268 0.33 5.51 -4.44
CA MET A 268 -0.58 5.27 -3.34
C MET A 268 -0.45 6.34 -2.25
N HIS A 269 -1.58 6.93 -1.87
CA HIS A 269 -1.66 7.87 -0.75
C HIS A 269 -1.67 7.13 0.59
N ILE A 270 -0.67 7.38 1.43
CA ILE A 270 -0.60 6.87 2.81
C ILE A 270 -0.86 8.05 3.76
N THR A 271 -2.01 8.01 4.45
CA THR A 271 -2.38 9.07 5.41
C THR A 271 -1.77 8.80 6.79
N ALA A 272 -1.70 9.82 7.65
CA ALA A 272 -1.24 9.65 9.03
C ALA A 272 -2.15 8.69 9.82
N ALA A 273 -3.44 8.62 9.51
CA ALA A 273 -4.39 7.69 10.13
C ALA A 273 -4.07 6.23 9.80
N SER A 274 -3.46 5.97 8.64
CA SER A 274 -3.00 4.64 8.21
C SER A 274 -1.90 4.06 9.11
N PHE A 275 -1.25 4.88 9.96
CA PHE A 275 -0.24 4.45 10.93
C PHE A 275 -0.81 4.13 12.32
N SER A 276 -2.10 4.37 12.56
CA SER A 276 -2.72 3.97 13.83
C SER A 276 -2.87 2.44 13.88
N ASN A 277 -2.45 1.84 15.00
CA ASN A 277 -2.39 0.38 15.20
C ASN A 277 -3.78 -0.30 15.28
N SER A 278 -4.84 0.43 15.00
CA SER A 278 -6.23 0.00 15.08
C SER A 278 -6.61 -0.80 13.84
N GLY A 279 -6.19 -2.05 13.82
CA GLY A 279 -6.87 -3.10 13.07
C GLY A 279 -6.59 -3.13 11.57
N ILE A 280 -6.34 -4.35 11.11
CA ILE A 280 -6.83 -4.80 9.82
C ILE A 280 -8.36 -4.60 9.86
N ALA A 281 -8.83 -3.42 9.50
CA ALA A 281 -10.24 -3.08 9.54
C ALA A 281 -10.68 -2.80 8.10
N GLY A 282 -11.10 -3.89 7.45
CA GLY A 282 -11.81 -3.89 6.18
C GLY A 282 -13.07 -3.04 6.29
N HIS A 283 -12.93 -1.77 5.97
CA HIS A 283 -14.07 -0.88 5.81
C HIS A 283 -14.02 -0.37 4.38
N SER A 284 -14.41 -1.26 3.47
CA SER A 284 -14.21 -1.13 2.03
C SER A 284 -15.07 -0.04 1.39
N LEU A 285 -15.94 0.64 2.13
CA LEU A 285 -16.84 1.62 1.54
C LEU A 285 -16.15 2.94 1.21
N PRO A 286 -16.46 3.55 0.06
CA PRO A 286 -15.88 4.80 -0.36
C PRO A 286 -16.29 5.91 0.59
N GLU A 287 -15.38 6.85 0.83
CA GLU A 287 -15.65 8.05 1.63
C GLU A 287 -16.86 8.84 1.10
N LYS A 288 -17.11 8.82 -0.21
CA LYS A 288 -18.27 9.46 -0.82
C LYS A 288 -19.59 8.76 -0.46
N LEU A 289 -19.62 7.42 -0.45
CA LEU A 289 -20.81 6.69 -0.03
C LEU A 289 -21.02 6.85 1.49
N LEU A 290 -19.96 6.83 2.29
CA LEU A 290 -20.02 7.17 3.72
C LEU A 290 -20.57 8.59 3.95
N LYS A 291 -20.12 9.58 3.17
CA LYS A 291 -20.65 10.95 3.21
C LYS A 291 -22.11 11.02 2.77
N ALA A 292 -22.50 10.24 1.76
CA ALA A 292 -23.88 10.18 1.26
C ALA A 292 -24.83 9.55 2.29
N ILE A 293 -24.35 8.56 3.03
CA ILE A 293 -25.08 7.93 4.14
C ILE A 293 -25.42 8.98 5.21
N GLY A 294 -24.55 9.97 5.42
CA GLY A 294 -24.75 11.03 6.40
C GLY A 294 -24.43 10.57 7.83
N TYR A 295 -24.03 11.51 8.69
CA TYR A 295 -23.51 11.19 10.02
C TYR A 295 -24.52 10.45 10.91
N ASP A 296 -25.79 10.83 10.83
CA ASP A 296 -26.83 10.23 11.67
C ASP A 296 -27.09 8.77 11.27
N VAL A 297 -27.18 8.47 9.97
CA VAL A 297 -27.37 7.09 9.48
C VAL A 297 -26.10 6.26 9.71
N TYR A 298 -24.92 6.85 9.52
CA TYR A 298 -23.66 6.20 9.84
C TYR A 298 -23.59 5.81 11.32
N LYS A 299 -24.09 6.66 12.23
CA LYS A 299 -24.15 6.37 13.67
C LYS A 299 -25.09 5.22 14.00
N TYR A 300 -26.22 5.09 13.31
CA TYR A 300 -27.13 3.93 13.44
C TYR A 300 -26.50 2.64 12.92
N LEU A 301 -25.73 2.73 11.84
CA LEU A 301 -24.96 1.64 11.26
C LEU A 301 -23.64 1.35 12.01
N HIS A 302 -23.32 2.09 13.08
CA HIS A 302 -22.01 2.02 13.74
C HIS A 302 -21.91 0.93 14.81
N ASP A 303 -23.05 0.40 15.27
CA ASP A 303 -23.06 -0.70 16.26
C ASP A 303 -22.60 -2.03 15.64
N ASP A 304 -22.61 -2.13 14.30
CA ASP A 304 -22.18 -3.31 13.56
C ASP A 304 -21.59 -2.90 12.19
N ASP A 305 -20.28 -3.02 12.01
CA ASP A 305 -19.61 -2.71 10.74
C ASP A 305 -19.76 -3.82 9.67
N GLU A 306 -20.46 -4.93 9.96
CA GLU A 306 -20.65 -6.07 9.03
C GLU A 306 -21.32 -5.66 7.72
N TRP A 307 -22.16 -4.62 7.73
CA TRP A 307 -22.83 -4.16 6.51
C TRP A 307 -21.83 -3.70 5.44
N LYS A 308 -20.62 -3.30 5.84
CA LYS A 308 -19.58 -2.83 4.93
C LYS A 308 -19.06 -3.93 4.02
N ASP A 309 -19.02 -5.16 4.52
CA ASP A 309 -18.52 -6.34 3.80
C ASP A 309 -19.57 -6.95 2.86
N LEU A 310 -20.81 -6.44 2.90
CA LEU A 310 -21.88 -6.88 2.01
C LEU A 310 -21.74 -6.35 0.58
N PHE A 311 -20.94 -5.29 0.41
CA PHE A 311 -20.67 -4.66 -0.88
C PHE A 311 -19.48 -5.34 -1.57
N GLN A 312 -19.73 -5.98 -2.71
CA GLN A 312 -18.71 -6.60 -3.54
C GLN A 312 -18.34 -5.71 -4.71
N LEU A 313 -17.05 -5.55 -4.97
CA LEU A 313 -16.57 -4.82 -6.14
C LEU A 313 -16.71 -5.67 -7.40
N GLU A 314 -17.29 -5.10 -8.44
CA GLU A 314 -17.36 -5.69 -9.78
C GLU A 314 -16.88 -4.68 -10.83
N TRP A 315 -16.01 -5.15 -11.73
CA TRP A 315 -15.56 -4.41 -12.89
C TRP A 315 -16.34 -4.89 -14.12
N ARG A 316 -16.68 -3.96 -15.01
CA ARG A 316 -17.34 -4.22 -16.29
C ARG A 316 -16.68 -3.42 -17.40
N LYS A 317 -16.63 -4.00 -18.59
CA LYS A 317 -16.11 -3.38 -19.82
C LYS A 317 -17.22 -2.63 -20.57
N PRO A 318 -16.88 -1.61 -21.38
CA PRO A 318 -17.84 -0.94 -22.23
C PRO A 318 -18.68 -1.93 -23.06
N GLY A 319 -19.99 -1.72 -23.09
CA GLY A 319 -20.95 -2.55 -23.82
C GLY A 319 -21.47 -3.78 -23.06
N GLU A 320 -20.89 -4.12 -21.89
CA GLU A 320 -21.42 -5.22 -21.08
C GLU A 320 -22.78 -4.84 -20.46
N LYS A 321 -23.76 -5.74 -20.58
CA LYS A 321 -25.08 -5.60 -19.97
C LYS A 321 -24.98 -6.04 -18.50
N ILE A 322 -25.35 -5.15 -17.58
CA ILE A 322 -25.33 -5.39 -16.12
C ILE A 322 -26.70 -5.84 -15.61
N ILE A 323 -27.78 -5.25 -16.14
CA ILE A 323 -29.17 -5.62 -15.81
C ILE A 323 -29.93 -5.79 -17.11
N GLU A 324 -30.77 -6.82 -17.18
CA GLU A 324 -31.73 -7.01 -18.25
C GLU A 324 -33.17 -6.73 -17.78
N ALA A 325 -33.93 -5.97 -18.56
CA ALA A 325 -35.32 -5.71 -18.25
C ALA A 325 -36.11 -7.03 -18.25
N GLY A 326 -37.04 -7.16 -17.30
CA GLY A 326 -37.82 -8.38 -17.08
C GLY A 326 -37.19 -9.44 -16.17
N GLU A 327 -35.91 -9.29 -15.80
CA GLU A 327 -35.24 -10.17 -14.82
C GLU A 327 -35.78 -9.97 -13.40
N GLU A 328 -35.61 -10.97 -12.55
CA GLU A 328 -35.89 -10.83 -11.12
C GLU A 328 -34.83 -9.94 -10.44
N PRO A 329 -35.24 -8.99 -9.58
CA PRO A 329 -34.30 -8.11 -8.91
C PRO A 329 -33.56 -8.84 -7.78
N ASP A 330 -32.28 -9.15 -8.02
CA ASP A 330 -31.41 -9.90 -7.12
C ASP A 330 -30.34 -9.03 -6.42
N SER A 331 -30.14 -7.79 -6.89
CA SER A 331 -29.00 -6.96 -6.49
C SER A 331 -29.20 -5.47 -6.78
N ILE A 332 -28.44 -4.63 -6.06
CA ILE A 332 -28.39 -3.18 -6.26
C ILE A 332 -26.93 -2.79 -6.46
N PHE A 333 -26.70 -1.74 -7.26
CA PHE A 333 -25.37 -1.30 -7.65
C PHE A 333 -25.17 0.18 -7.33
N TYR A 334 -24.01 0.51 -6.79
CA TYR A 334 -23.50 1.86 -6.64
C TYR A 334 -22.30 2.07 -7.58
N ILE A 335 -22.31 3.14 -8.37
CA ILE A 335 -21.26 3.42 -9.36
C ILE A 335 -20.07 4.11 -8.68
N GLU A 336 -18.95 3.40 -8.61
CA GLU A 336 -17.70 3.92 -8.05
C GLU A 336 -16.92 4.76 -9.08
N SER A 337 -16.88 4.27 -10.32
CA SER A 337 -16.18 4.87 -11.44
C SER A 337 -16.85 4.44 -12.75
N GLY A 338 -16.76 5.30 -13.76
CA GLY A 338 -17.36 5.09 -15.08
C GLY A 338 -18.82 5.54 -15.17
N SER A 339 -19.48 5.10 -16.24
CA SER A 339 -20.89 5.41 -16.51
C SER A 339 -21.63 4.25 -17.18
N VAL A 340 -22.96 4.29 -17.04
CA VAL A 340 -23.90 3.35 -17.65
C VAL A 340 -24.97 4.07 -18.43
N MET A 341 -25.51 3.40 -19.44
CA MET A 341 -26.71 3.79 -20.18
C MET A 341 -27.88 2.95 -19.68
N VAL A 342 -28.99 3.61 -19.42
CA VAL A 342 -30.25 2.98 -19.02
C VAL A 342 -31.22 3.01 -20.20
N LYS A 343 -31.78 1.86 -20.55
CA LYS A 343 -32.80 1.71 -21.61
C LYS A 343 -34.07 1.09 -21.06
N ASP A 344 -35.23 1.52 -21.55
CA ASP A 344 -36.49 0.87 -21.22
C ASP A 344 -36.63 -0.51 -21.90
N GLU A 345 -37.76 -1.19 -21.68
CA GLU A 345 -38.09 -2.49 -22.31
C GLU A 345 -38.14 -2.43 -23.85
N ASN A 346 -38.33 -1.25 -24.43
CA ASN A 346 -38.38 -1.01 -25.88
C ASN A 346 -37.02 -0.63 -26.47
N ASN A 347 -35.93 -0.72 -25.69
CA ASN A 347 -34.57 -0.27 -26.04
C ASN A 347 -34.42 1.24 -26.27
N GLU A 348 -35.38 2.06 -25.84
CA GLU A 348 -35.25 3.51 -25.86
C GLU A 348 -34.35 3.97 -24.71
N VAL A 349 -33.41 4.88 -24.99
CA VAL A 349 -32.50 5.41 -23.97
C VAL A 349 -33.26 6.38 -23.08
N ILE A 350 -33.37 6.05 -21.80
CA ILE A 350 -34.10 6.86 -20.81
C ILE A 350 -33.17 7.67 -19.90
N GLY A 351 -31.86 7.40 -19.92
CA GLY A 351 -30.89 8.19 -19.20
C GLY A 351 -29.49 7.57 -19.16
N ASN A 352 -28.54 8.33 -18.65
CA ASN A 352 -27.19 7.86 -18.33
C ASN A 352 -26.92 8.12 -16.85
N LEU A 353 -26.22 7.20 -16.19
CA LEU A 353 -25.81 7.32 -14.79
C LEU A 353 -24.29 7.25 -14.69
N GLY A 354 -23.71 8.02 -13.77
CA GLY A 354 -22.28 8.11 -13.55
C GLY A 354 -21.87 7.90 -12.10
N LYS A 355 -20.59 8.20 -11.82
CA LYS A 355 -19.98 8.09 -10.49
C LYS A 355 -20.84 8.73 -9.39
N GLY A 356 -21.11 7.96 -8.34
CA GLY A 356 -21.89 8.36 -7.17
C GLY A 356 -23.39 8.06 -7.27
N GLU A 357 -23.87 7.63 -8.43
CA GLU A 357 -25.27 7.24 -8.63
C GLU A 357 -25.50 5.75 -8.39
N VAL A 358 -26.77 5.41 -8.13
CA VAL A 358 -27.22 4.04 -7.89
C VAL A 358 -28.18 3.58 -8.99
N PHE A 359 -28.17 2.28 -9.26
CA PHE A 359 -29.11 1.65 -10.18
C PHE A 359 -29.53 0.25 -9.72
N GLY A 360 -30.68 -0.20 -10.23
CA GLY A 360 -31.31 -1.46 -9.84
C GLY A 360 -32.08 -1.40 -8.51
N GLU A 361 -32.13 -0.23 -7.89
CA GLU A 361 -32.84 0.07 -6.65
C GLU A 361 -34.35 0.22 -6.86
N MET A 362 -34.80 0.67 -8.04
CA MET A 362 -36.20 1.04 -8.30
C MET A 362 -37.20 -0.10 -8.03
N THR A 363 -36.81 -1.34 -8.29
CA THR A 363 -37.63 -2.54 -8.04
C THR A 363 -37.82 -2.84 -6.55
N PHE A 364 -36.97 -2.30 -5.68
CA PHE A 364 -37.07 -2.48 -4.23
C PHE A 364 -37.97 -1.42 -3.57
N PHE A 365 -38.21 -0.30 -4.25
CA PHE A 365 -39.09 0.79 -3.78
C PHE A 365 -40.45 0.83 -4.46
N SER A 366 -40.61 0.14 -5.59
CA SER A 366 -41.86 0.09 -6.34
C SER A 366 -42.59 -1.24 -6.11
N ASN A 367 -43.90 -1.27 -6.41
CA ASN A 367 -44.69 -2.51 -6.43
C ASN A 367 -44.31 -3.44 -7.63
N SER A 368 -43.25 -3.13 -8.38
CA SER A 368 -42.81 -3.95 -9.51
C SER A 368 -41.98 -5.13 -9.03
N ILE A 369 -42.30 -6.32 -9.53
CA ILE A 369 -41.63 -7.58 -9.17
C ILE A 369 -40.43 -7.85 -10.11
N LYS A 370 -40.27 -7.08 -11.19
CA LYS A 370 -39.25 -7.30 -12.24
C LYS A 370 -38.45 -6.03 -12.55
N ARG A 371 -37.24 -6.18 -13.09
CA ARG A 371 -36.41 -5.06 -13.58
C ARG A 371 -37.14 -4.31 -14.69
N ASN A 372 -37.30 -2.99 -14.56
CA ASN A 372 -38.05 -2.16 -15.51
C ASN A 372 -37.19 -1.61 -16.67
N ALA A 373 -35.88 -1.85 -16.65
CA ALA A 373 -34.93 -1.25 -17.60
C ALA A 373 -33.68 -2.11 -17.76
N HIS A 374 -33.07 -2.05 -18.95
CA HIS A 374 -31.73 -2.54 -19.19
C HIS A 374 -30.69 -1.53 -18.70
N VAL A 375 -29.58 -2.01 -18.16
CA VAL A 375 -28.43 -1.18 -17.79
C VAL A 375 -27.18 -1.73 -18.46
N ILE A 376 -26.49 -0.88 -19.22
CA ILE A 376 -25.35 -1.26 -20.06
C ILE A 376 -24.16 -0.33 -19.75
N ALA A 377 -22.96 -0.88 -19.58
CA ALA A 377 -21.76 -0.08 -19.35
C ALA A 377 -21.44 0.79 -20.58
N LEU A 378 -21.22 2.08 -20.37
CA LEU A 378 -20.76 3.01 -21.42
C LEU A 378 -19.23 3.12 -21.46
N THR A 379 -18.59 3.04 -20.29
CA THR A 379 -17.14 3.10 -20.12
C THR A 379 -16.65 1.87 -19.36
N ASP A 380 -15.34 1.75 -19.11
CA ASP A 380 -14.86 0.90 -18.02
C ASP A 380 -15.59 1.33 -16.75
N LEU A 381 -16.28 0.37 -16.12
CA LEU A 381 -17.23 0.60 -15.05
C LEU A 381 -16.76 -0.18 -13.82
N VAL A 382 -16.77 0.48 -12.68
CA VAL A 382 -16.59 -0.16 -11.38
C VAL A 382 -17.81 0.11 -10.52
N VAL A 383 -18.42 -0.96 -10.04
CA VAL A 383 -19.61 -0.88 -9.19
C VAL A 383 -19.39 -1.64 -7.89
N ARG A 384 -20.07 -1.18 -6.85
CA ARG A 384 -20.29 -1.95 -5.63
C ARG A 384 -21.66 -2.58 -5.68
N LYS A 385 -21.69 -3.91 -5.68
CA LYS A 385 -22.89 -4.72 -5.71
C LYS A 385 -23.25 -5.18 -4.29
N ILE A 386 -24.50 -4.97 -3.90
CA ILE A 386 -25.09 -5.59 -2.71
C ILE A 386 -26.24 -6.49 -3.17
N SER A 387 -26.39 -7.67 -2.56
CA SER A 387 -27.52 -8.54 -2.86
C SER A 387 -28.83 -7.93 -2.35
N GLY A 388 -29.95 -8.23 -3.02
CA GLY A 388 -31.27 -7.75 -2.65
C GLY A 388 -31.65 -8.17 -1.23
N ASP A 389 -31.30 -9.38 -0.82
CA ASP A 389 -31.56 -9.87 0.54
C ASP A 389 -30.76 -9.10 1.59
N ASN A 390 -29.50 -8.79 1.32
CA ASN A 390 -28.69 -7.97 2.21
C ASN A 390 -29.22 -6.54 2.25
N PHE A 391 -29.58 -5.95 1.11
CA PHE A 391 -30.16 -4.61 1.07
C PHE A 391 -31.50 -4.51 1.83
N ARG A 392 -32.34 -5.55 1.80
CA ARG A 392 -33.59 -5.62 2.59
C ARG A 392 -33.34 -5.66 4.10
N LYS A 393 -32.23 -6.24 4.55
CA LYS A 393 -31.88 -6.35 5.98
C LYS A 393 -31.47 -5.02 6.61
N TYR A 394 -31.03 -4.04 5.84
CA TYR A 394 -30.54 -2.74 6.33
C TYR A 394 -31.42 -1.59 5.81
N PRO A 395 -32.52 -1.23 6.52
CA PRO A 395 -33.40 -0.12 6.15
C PRO A 395 -32.68 1.22 6.01
N GLU A 396 -31.57 1.41 6.74
CA GLU A 396 -30.72 2.60 6.62
C GLU A 396 -30.15 2.76 5.21
N LEU A 397 -29.68 1.66 4.60
CA LEU A 397 -29.16 1.67 3.22
C LEU A 397 -30.27 1.97 2.22
N GLN A 398 -31.48 1.47 2.46
CA GLN A 398 -32.65 1.77 1.63
C GLN A 398 -32.95 3.26 1.64
N ARG A 399 -32.92 3.91 2.82
CA ARG A 399 -33.13 5.35 2.92
C ARG A 399 -32.08 6.13 2.13
N VAL A 400 -30.81 5.79 2.29
CA VAL A 400 -29.71 6.48 1.59
C VAL A 400 -29.80 6.34 0.08
N PHE A 401 -30.11 5.14 -0.40
CA PHE A 401 -30.23 4.88 -1.84
C PHE A 401 -31.48 5.56 -2.40
N SER A 402 -32.58 5.61 -1.64
CA SER A 402 -33.76 6.40 -1.99
C SER A 402 -33.44 7.89 -2.10
N ASP A 403 -32.71 8.45 -1.13
CA ASP A 403 -32.32 9.88 -1.13
C ASP A 403 -31.43 10.21 -2.34
N LEU A 404 -30.49 9.31 -2.71
CA LEU A 404 -29.67 9.45 -3.91
C LEU A 404 -30.53 9.44 -5.19
N THR A 405 -31.52 8.56 -5.27
CA THR A 405 -32.46 8.49 -6.40
C THR A 405 -33.38 9.71 -6.46
N GLU A 406 -33.87 10.21 -5.33
CA GLU A 406 -34.72 11.41 -5.30
C GLU A 406 -33.97 12.66 -5.76
N ARG A 407 -32.71 12.83 -5.35
CA ARG A 407 -31.85 13.94 -5.81
C ARG A 407 -31.66 13.92 -7.33
N ARG A 408 -31.65 12.74 -7.95
CA ARG A 408 -31.60 12.57 -9.41
C ARG A 408 -32.91 13.00 -10.09
N ILE A 409 -34.06 12.62 -9.51
CA ILE A 409 -35.39 12.90 -10.10
C ILE A 409 -35.80 14.37 -9.89
N ARG A 410 -35.40 14.98 -8.78
CA ARG A 410 -35.70 16.38 -8.41
C ARG A 410 -34.42 17.09 -7.98
N PRO A 411 -33.59 17.56 -8.92
CA PRO A 411 -32.41 18.35 -8.56
C PRO A 411 -32.86 19.62 -7.81
N PRO A 412 -32.12 20.05 -6.77
CA PRO A 412 -32.43 21.28 -6.06
C PRO A 412 -32.44 22.45 -7.06
N MET A 413 -33.47 23.31 -6.99
CA MET A 413 -33.50 24.54 -7.78
C MET A 413 -32.34 25.44 -7.32
N GLU A 414 -31.48 25.85 -8.27
CA GLU A 414 -30.38 26.80 -8.03
C GLU A 414 -30.86 28.18 -7.57
#